data_AF-A0AA92UZ95-F1
#
_entry.id   AF-A0AA92UZ95-F1
#
_cell.length_a   1.000
_cell.length_b   1.000
_cell.length_c   1.000
_cell.angle_alpha   90.00
_cell.angle_beta   90.00
_cell.angle_gamma   90.00
#
_symmetry.space_group_name_H-M   'P 1'
#
loop_
_entity.id
_entity.type
_entity.pdbx_description
1 polymer ?
#
loop_
_entity_poly.entity_id
_entity_poly.type
_entity_poly.pdbx_seq_one_letter_code
_entity_poly.pdbx_strand_id
1 'polypeptide(L)' 'MMQAYKKEKQLTAKWEQERKDSKRLATMKEAERRIQVREFDNMLCLSLDGIPVLPMSEFNKQTLADARLTLFNYLSRR' A
#
# COMPACT_ATOMS: atom_id res chain seq x y z
N MET A 1 -28.98 21.71 -22.59
CA MET A 1 -28.21 20.60 -23.20
C MET A 1 -26.73 20.64 -22.84
N MET A 2 -25.95 21.68 -23.19
CA MET A 2 -24.48 21.68 -23.00
C MET A 2 -24.00 21.73 -21.53
N GLN A 3 -24.76 22.34 -20.61
CA GLN A 3 -24.38 22.41 -19.19
C GLN A 3 -24.61 21.09 -18.42
N ALA A 4 -25.65 20.33 -18.78
CA ALA A 4 -25.95 19.04 -18.15
C ALA A 4 -24.82 18.04 -18.44
N TYR A 5 -24.38 17.96 -19.71
CA TYR A 5 -23.28 17.11 -20.15
C TYR A 5 -21.94 17.43 -19.46
N LYS A 6 -21.66 18.73 -19.19
CA LYS A 6 -20.47 19.15 -18.43
C LYS A 6 -20.54 18.71 -16.97
N LYS A 7 -21.71 18.77 -16.33
CA LYS A 7 -21.91 18.32 -14.94
C LYS A 7 -21.79 16.80 -14.82
N GLU A 8 -22.37 16.04 -15.76
CA GLU A 8 -22.26 14.57 -15.80
C GLU A 8 -20.81 14.11 -16.00
N LYS A 9 -20.05 14.78 -16.88
CA LYS A 9 -18.62 14.48 -17.09
C LYS A 9 -17.77 14.76 -15.85
N GLN A 10 -18.11 15.80 -15.08
CA GLN A 10 -17.44 16.09 -13.80
C GLN A 10 -17.78 15.07 -12.71
N LEU A 11 -19.04 14.64 -12.64
CA LEU A 11 -19.49 13.63 -11.66
C LEU A 11 -18.85 12.27 -11.91
N THR A 12 -18.81 11.85 -13.17
CA THR A 12 -18.14 10.60 -13.59
C THR A 12 -16.63 10.65 -13.31
N ALA A 13 -15.96 11.76 -13.63
CA ALA A 13 -14.54 11.94 -13.32
C ALA A 13 -14.25 11.90 -11.80
N LYS A 14 -15.11 12.51 -10.97
CA LYS A 14 -14.98 12.43 -9.51
C LYS A 14 -15.14 11.00 -9.00
N TRP A 15 -16.15 10.29 -9.47
CA TRP A 15 -16.40 8.91 -9.08
C TRP A 15 -15.25 7.96 -9.46
N GLU A 16 -14.67 8.13 -10.65
CA GLU A 16 -13.48 7.38 -11.07
C GLU A 16 -12.27 7.67 -10.18
N GLN A 17 -12.08 8.93 -9.80
CA GLN A 17 -10.99 9.34 -8.91
C GLN A 17 -11.17 8.71 -7.51
N GLU A 18 -12.36 8.82 -6.92
CA GLU A 18 -12.69 8.20 -5.62
C GLU A 18 -12.47 6.68 -5.64
N ARG A 19 -12.84 6.02 -6.74
CA ARG A 19 -12.61 4.58 -6.91
C ARG A 19 -11.12 4.23 -6.96
N LYS A 20 -10.31 5.03 -7.67
CA LYS A 20 -8.85 4.84 -7.73
C LYS A 20 -8.21 5.05 -6.36
N ASP A 21 -8.62 6.10 -5.64
CA ASP A 21 -8.09 6.40 -4.31
C ASP A 21 -8.49 5.34 -3.28
N SER A 22 -9.72 4.82 -3.37
CA SER A 22 -10.17 3.69 -2.55
C SER A 22 -9.34 2.41 -2.81
N LYS A 23 -9.11 2.06 -4.09
CA LYS A 23 -8.24 0.92 -4.46
C LYS A 23 -6.83 1.14 -3.91
N ARG A 24 -6.26 2.34 -4.10
CA ARG A 24 -4.92 2.68 -3.62
C ARG A 24 -4.78 2.53 -2.11
N LEU A 25 -5.76 3.02 -1.35
CA LEU A 25 -5.78 2.93 0.10
C LEU A 25 -5.85 1.46 0.57
N ALA A 26 -6.71 0.64 -0.07
CA ALA A 26 -6.79 -0.78 0.23
C ALA A 26 -5.46 -1.50 -0.03
N THR A 27 -4.79 -1.20 -1.15
CA THR A 27 -3.48 -1.78 -1.47
C THR A 27 -2.40 -1.38 -0.47
N MET A 28 -2.39 -0.13 -0.03
CA MET A 28 -1.42 0.35 0.96
C MET A 28 -1.62 -0.35 2.32
N LYS A 29 -2.87 -0.49 2.77
CA LYS A 29 -3.21 -1.26 3.98
C LYS A 29 -2.77 -2.71 3.86
N GLU A 30 -2.94 -3.32 2.69
CA GLU A 30 -2.50 -4.71 2.47
C GLU A 30 -0.98 -4.83 2.53
N ALA A 31 -0.23 -3.90 1.94
CA ALA A 31 1.23 -3.90 2.04
C ALA A 31 1.73 -3.74 3.48
N GLU A 32 1.10 -2.87 4.28
CA GLU A 32 1.38 -2.70 5.70
C GLU A 32 1.00 -3.93 6.55
N ARG A 33 -0.10 -4.60 6.19
CA ARG A 33 -0.54 -5.84 6.86
C ARG A 33 0.43 -6.99 6.62
N ARG A 34 0.97 -7.10 5.41
CA ARG A 34 1.88 -8.18 5.01
C ARG A 34 3.32 -7.92 5.46
N ILE A 35 3.80 -6.68 5.40
CA ILE A 35 5.15 -6.28 5.82
C ILE A 35 5.12 -5.62 7.19
N GLN A 36 5.53 -6.39 8.19
CA GLN A 36 5.47 -6.01 9.60
C GLN A 36 6.83 -6.15 10.26
N VAL A 37 7.03 -5.49 11.40
CA VAL A 37 8.14 -5.79 12.30
C VAL A 37 7.58 -6.67 13.40
N ARG A 38 8.14 -7.86 13.57
CA ARG A 38 7.70 -8.86 14.56
C ARG A 38 8.89 -9.48 15.25
N GLU A 39 8.66 -10.00 16.45
CA GLU A 39 9.66 -10.73 17.21
C GLU A 39 9.69 -12.21 16.78
N PHE A 40 10.90 -12.72 16.55
CA PHE A 40 11.21 -14.13 16.31
C PHE A 40 12.45 -14.47 17.12
N ASP A 41 12.39 -15.52 17.92
CA ASP A 41 13.53 -16.00 18.73
C ASP A 41 14.25 -14.88 19.52
N ASN A 42 13.46 -14.02 20.18
CA ASN A 42 13.92 -12.84 20.94
C ASN A 42 14.62 -11.75 20.10
N MET A 43 14.42 -11.74 18.77
CA MET A 43 14.94 -10.73 17.86
C MET A 43 13.82 -10.09 17.06
N LEU A 44 13.84 -8.75 16.95
CA LEU A 44 12.93 -8.04 16.05
C LEU A 44 13.39 -8.22 14.61
N CYS A 45 12.50 -8.69 13.75
CA CYS A 45 12.74 -8.90 12.33
C CYS A 45 11.67 -8.19 11.49
N LEU A 46 12.07 -7.70 10.32
CA LEU A 46 11.16 -7.43 9.24
C LEU A 46 10.60 -8.77 8.76
N SER A 47 9.28 -8.85 8.76
CA SER A 47 8.51 -10.03 8.42
C SER A 47 7.64 -9.75 7.21
N LEU A 48 7.64 -10.70 6.28
CA LEU A 48 6.69 -10.77 5.18
C LEU A 48 5.77 -11.96 5.42
N ASP A 49 4.47 -11.70 5.59
CA ASP A 49 3.44 -12.73 5.83
C ASP A 49 3.74 -13.67 7.01
N GLY A 50 4.42 -13.15 8.05
CA GLY A 50 4.79 -13.94 9.23
C GLY A 50 6.09 -14.73 9.07
N ILE A 51 6.80 -14.58 7.94
CA ILE A 51 8.12 -15.18 7.71
C ILE A 51 9.18 -14.11 8.02
N PRO A 52 10.20 -14.39 8.86
CA PRO A 52 11.29 -13.45 9.09
C PRO A 52 12.17 -13.34 7.84
N VAL A 53 12.42 -12.12 7.39
CA VAL A 53 13.21 -11.85 6.16
C VAL A 53 14.53 -11.19 6.50
N LEU A 54 14.52 -10.24 7.45
CA LEU A 54 15.69 -9.44 7.77
C LEU A 54 15.66 -9.00 9.24
N PRO A 55 16.72 -9.18 10.03
CA PRO A 55 16.76 -8.73 11.42
C PRO A 55 16.87 -7.20 11.51
N MET A 56 16.31 -6.60 12.57
CA MET A 56 16.28 -5.15 12.76
C MET A 56 17.66 -4.52 12.95
N SER A 57 18.68 -5.32 13.30
CA SER A 57 20.08 -4.90 13.27
C SER A 57 20.56 -4.51 11.86
N GLU A 58 19.91 -5.03 10.81
CA GLU A 58 20.33 -4.89 9.42
C GLU A 58 19.44 -3.93 8.61
N PHE A 59 18.40 -3.35 9.22
CA PHE A 59 17.53 -2.40 8.52
C PHE A 59 17.10 -1.23 9.39
N ASN A 60 16.73 -0.14 8.72
CA ASN A 60 16.23 1.07 9.38
C ASN A 60 14.80 1.38 8.94
N LYS A 61 14.23 2.46 9.47
CA LYS A 61 12.87 2.90 9.14
C LYS A 61 12.66 3.14 7.64
N GLN A 62 13.71 3.59 6.92
CA GLN A 62 13.64 3.80 5.48
C GLN A 62 13.51 2.47 4.74
N THR A 63 14.29 1.46 5.11
CA THR A 63 14.19 0.11 4.51
C THR A 63 12.79 -0.49 4.68
N LEU A 64 12.16 -0.30 5.85
CA LEU A 64 10.78 -0.75 6.07
C LEU A 64 9.77 0.00 5.17
N ALA A 65 9.93 1.32 5.03
CA ALA A 65 9.10 2.13 4.14
C ALA A 65 9.28 1.70 2.67
N ASP A 66 10.51 1.47 2.24
CA ASP A 66 10.84 1.04 0.88
C ASP A 66 10.29 -0.35 0.58
N ALA A 67 10.37 -1.28 1.54
CA ALA A 67 9.79 -2.62 1.41
C ALA A 67 8.26 -2.56 1.22
N ARG A 68 7.58 -1.77 2.04
CA ARG A 68 6.13 -1.54 1.92
C ARG A 68 5.76 -0.88 0.59
N LEU A 69 6.51 0.14 0.18
CA LEU A 69 6.30 0.81 -1.10
C LEU A 69 6.52 -0.15 -2.28
N THR A 70 7.52 -1.00 -2.20
CA THR A 70 7.82 -2.01 -3.22
C THR A 70 6.67 -3.00 -3.36
N LEU A 71 6.16 -3.53 -2.25
CA LEU A 71 5.00 -4.43 -2.28
C LEU A 71 3.73 -3.71 -2.76
N PHE A 72 3.49 -2.48 -2.32
CA PHE A 72 2.39 -1.65 -2.81
C PHE A 72 2.44 -1.47 -4.33
N ASN A 73 3.61 -1.17 -4.89
CA ASN A 73 3.79 -1.00 -6.33
C ASN A 73 3.56 -2.32 -7.08
N TYR A 74 4.05 -3.43 -6.54
CA TYR A 74 3.81 -4.76 -7.10
C TYR A 74 2.31 -5.11 -7.14
N LEU A 75 1.60 -4.89 -6.04
CA LEU A 75 0.16 -5.14 -5.95
C LEU A 75 -0.66 -4.19 -6.82
N SER A 76 -0.21 -2.94 -6.99
CA SER A 76 -0.89 -1.95 -7.83
C SER A 76 -0.76 -2.23 -9.33
N ARG A 77 0.26 -2.99 -9.75
CA ARG A 77 0.46 -3.44 -11.14
C ARG A 77 -0.35 -4.70 -11.50
N ARG A 78 -0.98 -5.34 -10.52
CA ARG A 78 -1.84 -6.51 -10.69
C ARG A 78 -3.29 -6.08 -10.96
#